data_AF-A0A523BME5-F1
#
_entry.id   AF-A0A523BME5-F1
#
_cell.length_a   1.000
_cell.length_b   1.000
_cell.length_c   1.000
_cell.angle_alpha   90.00
_cell.angle_beta   90.00
_cell.angle_gamma   90.00
#
_symmetry.space_group_name_H-M   'P 1'
#
loop_
_entity.id
_entity.type
_entity.pdbx_description
1 polymer ?
#
loop_
_entity_poly.entity_id
_entity_poly.type
_entity_poly.pdbx_seq_one_letter_code
_entity_poly.pdbx_strand_id
1 'polypeptide(L)'
;MADPKKKVVTVSGLGETRGRVAHAAIYGYRVRLYAKPSLGKAVLRKSGVHRRSEKVLRINEKVAAYKPASKCAGKPWDEFVKCLRKEMKAAVGAGA
;
A
#
# COMPACT_ATOMS: atom_id res chain seq x y z
N MET A 1 -11.36 -6.59 38.17
CA MET A 1 -10.14 -6.25 37.41
C MET A 1 -9.98 -7.23 36.26
N ALA A 2 -10.50 -6.89 35.08
CA ALA A 2 -10.23 -7.48 33.76
C ALA A 2 -11.09 -6.69 32.75
N ASP A 3 -10.47 -5.85 31.92
CA ASP A 3 -11.15 -4.97 30.96
C ASP A 3 -11.97 -5.77 29.94
N PRO A 4 -13.31 -5.71 29.98
CA PRO A 4 -14.14 -6.55 29.14
C PRO A 4 -14.46 -5.80 27.84
N LYS A 5 -14.02 -6.39 26.73
CA LYS A 5 -14.49 -6.14 25.36
C LYS A 5 -13.79 -5.00 24.61
N LYS A 6 -12.46 -5.15 24.44
CA LYS A 6 -11.84 -4.96 23.11
C LYS A 6 -12.76 -5.62 22.08
N LYS A 7 -13.48 -4.82 21.28
CA LYS A 7 -14.10 -5.32 20.06
C LYS A 7 -12.96 -5.92 19.24
N VAL A 8 -12.92 -7.25 19.17
CA VAL A 8 -12.21 -7.93 18.09
C VAL A 8 -12.89 -7.41 16.83
N VAL A 9 -12.31 -6.39 16.22
CA VAL A 9 -12.71 -5.94 14.90
C VAL A 9 -12.32 -7.10 14.02
N THR A 10 -13.26 -8.01 13.76
CA THR A 10 -13.19 -8.92 12.63
C THR A 10 -13.18 -8.03 11.40
N VAL A 11 -12.00 -7.57 10.99
CA VAL A 11 -11.82 -6.88 9.72
C VAL A 11 -11.93 -7.96 8.66
N SER A 12 -13.16 -8.18 8.20
CA SER A 12 -13.51 -8.97 7.03
C SER A 12 -12.86 -8.31 5.81
N GLY A 13 -11.58 -8.61 5.62
CA GLY A 13 -10.72 -7.91 4.68
C GLY A 13 -9.34 -7.73 5.29
N LEU A 14 -8.52 -8.79 5.27
CA LEU A 14 -7.07 -8.67 5.42
C LEU A 14 -6.64 -7.41 4.68
N GLY A 15 -6.07 -6.43 5.38
CA GLY A 15 -5.75 -5.08 4.88
C GLY A 15 -4.78 -5.09 3.70
N GLU A 16 -5.28 -5.56 2.57
CA GLU A 16 -4.54 -5.86 1.37
C GLU A 16 -4.46 -4.58 0.57
N THR A 17 -3.28 -3.98 0.55
CA THR A 17 -3.06 -2.85 -0.33
C THR A 17 -2.92 -3.42 -1.74
N ARG A 18 -4.00 -3.38 -2.52
CA ARG A 18 -4.00 -3.88 -3.90
C ARG A 18 -2.97 -3.10 -4.70
N GLY A 19 -1.97 -3.80 -5.24
CA GLY A 19 -1.07 -3.18 -6.19
C GLY A 19 -1.83 -2.80 -7.45
N ARG A 20 -1.53 -1.62 -7.99
CA ARG A 20 -2.19 -1.09 -9.19
C ARG A 20 -1.88 -1.94 -10.43
N VAL A 21 -0.67 -2.49 -10.52
CA VAL A 21 -0.21 -3.28 -11.68
C VAL A 21 -0.38 -4.77 -11.39
N ALA A 22 -1.16 -5.43 -12.24
CA ALA A 22 -1.29 -6.88 -12.34
C ALA A 22 -1.24 -7.26 -13.82
N HIS A 23 -0.54 -8.34 -14.15
CA HIS A 23 -0.45 -8.85 -15.54
C HIS A 23 -1.57 -9.84 -15.85
N ALA A 24 -2.06 -10.57 -14.85
CA ALA A 24 -3.15 -11.52 -15.01
C ALA A 24 -3.99 -11.63 -13.73
N ALA A 25 -5.22 -12.13 -13.89
CA ALA A 25 -6.04 -12.61 -12.80
C ALA A 25 -6.13 -14.15 -12.92
N ILE A 26 -5.52 -14.87 -11.98
CA ILE A 26 -5.50 -16.34 -11.97
C ILE A 26 -6.19 -16.78 -10.68
N TYR A 27 -7.22 -17.64 -10.79
CA TYR A 27 -8.04 -18.09 -9.65
C TYR A 27 -8.60 -16.94 -8.79
N GLY A 28 -8.99 -15.82 -9.41
CA GLY A 28 -9.48 -14.62 -8.71
C GLY A 28 -8.40 -13.77 -8.04
N TYR A 29 -7.13 -14.18 -8.07
CA TYR A 29 -6.02 -13.42 -7.54
C TYR A 29 -5.33 -12.59 -8.63
N ARG A 30 -5.13 -11.30 -8.36
CA ARG A 30 -4.32 -10.42 -9.21
C ARG A 30 -2.84 -10.72 -9.03
N VAL A 31 -2.18 -11.16 -10.09
CA VAL A 31 -0.77 -11.60 -10.07
C VAL A 31 0.10 -10.80 -11.03
N ARG A 32 1.39 -10.68 -10.68
CA ARG A 32 2.46 -10.19 -11.54
C ARG A 32 3.35 -11.36 -11.93
N LEU A 33 3.56 -11.52 -13.24
CA LEU A 33 4.57 -12.41 -13.79
C LEU A 33 5.90 -11.68 -13.93
N TYR A 34 6.96 -12.32 -13.47
CA TYR A 34 8.34 -11.87 -13.67
C TYR A 34 9.13 -12.98 -14.36
N ALA A 35 9.74 -12.70 -15.50
CA ALA A 35 10.79 -13.55 -16.04
C ALA A 35 12.02 -13.40 -15.13
N LYS A 36 12.51 -14.51 -14.56
CA LYS A 36 13.69 -14.50 -13.69
C LYS A 36 14.79 -15.35 -14.35
N PRO A 37 15.63 -14.75 -15.22
CA PRO A 37 16.65 -15.48 -15.97
C PRO A 37 17.62 -16.24 -15.07
N SER A 38 17.97 -15.66 -13.91
CA SER A 38 18.85 -16.28 -12.92
C SER A 38 18.32 -17.60 -12.35
N LEU A 39 17.01 -17.86 -12.44
CA LEU A 39 16.39 -19.12 -12.00
C LEU A 39 15.90 -19.97 -13.18
N GLY A 40 16.06 -19.48 -14.42
CA GLY A 40 15.53 -20.11 -15.64
C GLY A 40 14.00 -20.28 -15.65
N LYS A 41 13.25 -19.53 -14.82
CA LYS A 41 11.80 -19.74 -14.61
C LYS A 41 11.03 -18.43 -14.54
N ALA A 42 9.74 -18.48 -14.87
CA ALA A 42 8.80 -17.40 -14.60
C ALA A 42 8.30 -17.50 -13.15
N VAL A 43 8.31 -16.36 -12.44
CA VAL A 43 7.85 -16.27 -11.05
C VAL A 43 6.54 -15.50 -11.00
N LEU A 44 5.52 -16.13 -10.43
CA LEU A 44 4.23 -15.52 -10.12
C LEU A 44 4.28 -14.91 -8.72
N ARG A 45 3.96 -13.63 -8.61
CA ARG A 45 3.83 -12.93 -7.33
C ARG A 45 2.46 -12.31 -7.21
N LYS A 46 1.86 -12.36 -6.03
CA LYS A 46 0.63 -11.62 -5.74
C LYS A 46 0.90 -10.12 -5.90
N SER A 47 0.01 -9.41 -6.60
CA SER A 47 0.19 -7.98 -6.92
C SER A 47 0.02 -7.05 -5.73
N GLY A 48 -0.59 -7.52 -4.63
CA GLY A 48 -0.82 -6.77 -3.41
C GLY A 48 0.10 -7.17 -2.26
N VAL A 49 0.23 -6.28 -1.28
CA VAL A 49 0.91 -6.55 -0.01
C VAL A 49 -0.13 -6.72 1.08
N HIS A 50 -0.05 -7.82 1.83
CA HIS A 50 -0.86 -8.02 3.02
C HIS A 50 -0.32 -7.17 4.17
N ARG A 51 -1.06 -6.13 4.57
CA ARG A 51 -0.71 -5.33 5.74
C ARG A 51 -1.58 -5.74 6.92
N ARG A 52 -0.96 -6.34 7.94
CA ARG A 52 -1.66 -6.81 9.15
C ARG A 52 -1.57 -5.84 10.32
N SER A 53 -0.64 -4.89 10.29
CA SER A 53 -0.41 -3.94 11.38
C SER A 53 -1.44 -2.82 11.38
N GLU A 54 -2.10 -2.60 12.52
CA GLU A 54 -3.08 -1.52 12.73
C GLU A 54 -2.50 -0.13 12.43
N LYS A 55 -1.24 0.13 12.82
CA LYS A 55 -0.54 1.40 12.53
C LYS A 55 -0.57 1.69 11.03
N VAL A 56 -0.29 0.65 10.23
CA VAL A 56 -0.14 0.80 8.79
C VAL A 56 -1.49 0.94 8.08
N LEU A 57 -2.55 0.32 8.61
CA LEU A 57 -3.91 0.49 8.10
C LEU A 57 -4.40 1.94 8.28
N ARG A 58 -4.20 2.51 9.47
CA ARG A 58 -4.57 3.91 9.76
C ARG A 58 -3.82 4.91 8.88
N ILE A 59 -2.53 4.67 8.61
CA ILE A 59 -1.75 5.51 7.69
C ILE A 59 -2.31 5.39 6.25
N ASN A 60 -2.64 4.19 5.80
CA ASN A 60 -3.20 3.97 4.46
C ASN A 60 -4.53 4.70 4.27
N GLU A 61 -5.41 4.71 5.27
CA GLU A 61 -6.68 5.44 5.22
C GLU A 61 -6.45 6.95 5.03
N LYS A 62 -5.53 7.54 5.80
CA LYS A 62 -5.15 8.96 5.67
C LYS A 62 -4.59 9.29 4.29
N VAL A 63 -3.68 8.44 3.78
CA VAL A 63 -3.04 8.67 2.46
C VAL A 63 -4.04 8.47 1.31
N ALA A 64 -4.96 7.49 1.43
CA ALA A 64 -5.98 7.22 0.41
C ALA A 64 -6.98 8.37 0.26
N ALA A 65 -7.33 9.05 1.36
CA ALA A 65 -8.17 10.24 1.33
C ALA A 65 -7.43 11.46 0.74
N TYR A 66 -6.16 11.65 1.10
CA TYR A 66 -5.41 12.85 0.75
C TYR A 66 -4.82 12.86 -0.68
N LYS A 67 -4.44 11.68 -1.22
CA LYS A 67 -3.85 11.50 -2.56
C LYS A 67 -2.71 12.50 -2.87
N PRO A 68 -1.62 12.52 -2.09
CA PRO A 68 -0.56 13.53 -2.20
C PRO A 68 0.16 13.53 -3.56
N ALA A 69 0.26 12.37 -4.21
CA ALA A 69 0.91 12.24 -5.52
C ALA A 69 0.17 13.00 -6.63
N SER A 70 -1.15 13.15 -6.53
CA SER A 70 -1.95 13.90 -7.51
C SER A 70 -1.66 15.40 -7.45
N LYS A 71 -1.36 15.94 -6.26
CA LYS A 71 -1.05 17.37 -6.07
C LYS A 71 0.33 17.76 -6.58
N CYS A 72 1.27 16.83 -6.58
CA CYS A 72 2.65 17.08 -7.01
C CYS A 72 2.91 16.73 -8.48
N ALA A 73 1.92 16.19 -9.19
CA ALA A 73 2.05 15.79 -10.59
C ALA A 73 2.47 16.98 -11.49
N GLY A 74 3.26 16.70 -12.53
CA GLY A 74 3.70 17.69 -13.52
C GLY A 74 5.02 18.40 -13.21
N LYS A 75 5.61 18.18 -12.02
CA LYS A 75 6.91 18.77 -11.64
C LYS A 75 8.10 17.91 -12.11
N PRO A 76 9.28 18.51 -12.37
CA PRO A 76 10.51 17.74 -12.59
C PRO A 76 10.83 16.89 -11.37
N TRP A 77 11.52 15.76 -11.58
CA TRP A 77 11.64 14.69 -10.58
C TRP A 77 12.09 15.15 -9.18
N ASP A 78 13.11 16.01 -9.11
CA ASP A 78 13.63 16.50 -7.83
C ASP A 78 12.61 17.36 -7.07
N GLU A 79 11.85 18.18 -7.79
CA GLU A 79 10.79 19.01 -7.23
C GLU A 79 9.55 18.19 -6.87
N PHE A 80 9.24 17.17 -7.68
CA PHE A 80 8.20 16.19 -7.38
C PHE A 80 8.49 15.49 -6.05
N VAL A 81 9.71 15.01 -5.84
CA VAL A 81 10.10 14.33 -4.59
C VAL A 81 10.04 15.30 -3.40
N LYS A 82 10.53 16.53 -3.55
CA LYS A 82 10.43 17.56 -2.50
C LYS A 82 8.98 17.89 -2.14
N CYS A 83 8.12 18.05 -3.15
CA CYS A 83 6.69 18.27 -2.98
C CYS A 83 6.03 17.08 -2.27
N LEU A 84 6.28 15.87 -2.75
CA LEU A 84 5.67 14.65 -2.21
C LEU A 84 6.06 14.44 -0.74
N ARG A 85 7.32 14.71 -0.36
CA ARG A 85 7.77 14.64 1.04
C ARG A 85 7.04 15.64 1.92
N LYS A 86 6.83 16.88 1.47
CA LYS A 86 6.06 17.89 2.21
C LYS A 86 4.60 17.45 2.39
N GLU A 87 3.96 17.03 1.30
CA GLU A 87 2.57 16.58 1.28
C GLU A 87 2.34 15.32 2.12
N MET A 88 3.26 14.36 2.08
CA MET A 88 3.20 13.16 2.92
C MET A 88 3.42 13.48 4.40
N LYS A 89 4.33 14.41 4.73
CA LYS A 89 4.53 14.86 6.10
C LYS A 89 3.28 15.55 6.65
N ALA A 90 2.58 16.33 5.83
CA ALA A 90 1.29 16.92 6.18
C ALA A 90 0.20 15.86 6.40
N ALA A 91 0.18 14.80 5.58
CA ALA A 91 -0.85 13.76 5.67
C ALA A 91 -0.66 12.77 6.85
N VAL A 92 0.60 12.47 7.22
CA VAL A 92 0.91 11.38 8.17
C VAL A 92 1.50 11.89 9.50
N GLY A 93 2.06 13.10 9.53
CA GLY A 93 2.78 13.65 10.68
C GLY A 93 4.24 13.21 10.72
N ALA A 94 5.11 14.02 11.32
CA ALA A 94 6.54 13.76 11.45
C ALA A 94 6.82 12.66 12.50
N GLY A 95 6.67 11.38 12.14
CA GLY A 95 6.96 10.27 13.06
C GLY A 95 6.20 8.97 12.80
N ALA A 96 6.00 8.59 11.53
CA ALA A 96 5.54 7.24 11.18
C ALA A 96 6.71 6.31 10.92
#